data_AF-A0A1Q9AA96-F1
#
_entry.id   AF-A0A1Q9AA96-F1
#
_cell.length_a   1.000
_cell.length_b   1.000
_cell.length_c   1.000
_cell.angle_alpha   90.00
_cell.angle_beta   90.00
_cell.angle_gamma   90.00
#
_symmetry.space_group_name_H-M   'P 1'
#
loop_
_entity.id
_entity.type
_entity.pdbx_description
1 polymer ?
#
loop_
_entity_poly.entity_id
_entity_poly.type
_entity_poly.pdbx_seq_one_letter_code
_entity_poly.pdbx_strand_id
1 'polypeptide(L)'
;MPELHNREKVLVQYRLLKDFDDLRRRGIPGIDVRVMEDNIYEWHVTMSPISGHFSGLRIHMVLLLPEDYPRKPPKVELYNFLPHANVFRDFLQNTSLAWAHYWQGSSPSRGKYVLCTDLLELKPPPLDPNDSRRHEGWSPSYSVEAVLVQLQCLLFDDYVHSDLGQHINTLLGC
;
A
#
# COMPACT_ATOMS: atom_id res chain seq x y z
N MET A 1 23.31 11.34 20.99
CA MET A 1 22.47 12.37 20.34
C MET A 1 20.97 12.05 20.52
N PRO A 2 20.39 12.04 21.74
CA PRO A 2 18.98 11.63 21.92
C PRO A 2 17.97 12.64 21.34
N GLU A 3 18.26 13.93 21.45
CA GLU A 3 17.32 15.02 21.15
C GLU A 3 16.91 15.07 19.67
N LEU A 4 17.83 14.76 18.75
CA LEU A 4 17.54 14.72 17.31
C LEU A 4 16.52 13.64 16.97
N HIS A 5 16.70 12.44 17.50
CA HIS A 5 15.79 11.31 17.28
C HIS A 5 14.40 11.57 17.88
N ASN A 6 14.34 12.21 19.07
CA ASN A 6 13.08 12.66 19.67
C ASN A 6 12.37 13.70 18.78
N ARG A 7 13.11 14.67 18.22
CA ARG A 7 12.56 15.67 17.28
C ARG A 7 12.04 15.05 15.99
N GLU A 8 12.75 14.07 15.43
CA GLU A 8 12.26 13.33 14.26
C GLU A 8 10.96 12.59 14.57
N LYS A 9 10.89 11.85 15.69
CA LYS A 9 9.68 11.11 16.10
C LYS A 9 8.45 12.01 16.25
N VAL A 10 8.61 13.19 16.86
CA VAL A 10 7.54 14.19 16.97
C VAL A 10 7.06 14.70 15.61
N LEU A 11 7.95 14.93 14.65
CA LEU A 11 7.58 15.36 13.29
C LEU A 11 6.81 14.27 12.53
N VAL A 12 7.19 13.00 12.69
CA VAL A 12 6.47 11.86 12.10
C VAL A 12 5.08 11.71 12.72
N GLN A 13 4.97 11.75 14.06
CA GLN A 13 3.67 11.70 14.75
C GLN A 13 2.76 12.86 14.34
N TYR A 14 3.28 14.09 14.18
CA TYR A 14 2.52 15.22 13.66
C TYR A 14 2.00 14.98 12.23
N ARG A 15 2.82 14.39 11.34
CA ARG A 15 2.40 14.02 9.98
C ARG A 15 1.28 12.96 10.00
N LEU A 16 1.40 11.94 10.84
CA LEU A 16 0.38 10.89 10.98
C LEU A 16 -0.95 11.44 11.52
N LEU A 17 -0.92 12.27 12.57
CA LEU A 17 -2.11 12.93 13.12
C LEU A 17 -2.80 13.82 12.08
N LYS A 18 -2.03 14.58 11.29
CA LYS A 18 -2.57 15.43 10.22
C LYS A 18 -3.26 14.59 9.14
N ASP A 19 -2.60 13.56 8.62
CA ASP A 19 -3.16 12.72 7.55
C ASP A 19 -4.42 11.98 8.05
N PHE A 20 -4.48 11.57 9.32
CA PHE A 20 -5.69 10.98 9.91
C PHE A 20 -6.83 12.00 10.07
N ASP A 21 -6.54 13.24 10.49
CA ASP A 21 -7.58 14.28 10.62
C ASP A 21 -8.08 14.79 9.25
N ASP A 22 -7.24 14.82 8.22
CA ASP A 22 -7.68 15.08 6.85
C ASP A 22 -8.60 13.96 6.34
N LEU A 23 -8.23 12.69 6.52
CA LEU A 23 -9.07 11.53 6.20
C LEU A 23 -10.40 11.54 6.95
N ARG A 24 -10.38 11.82 8.26
CA ARG A 24 -11.58 11.87 9.11
C ARG A 24 -12.55 13.00 8.71
N ARG A 25 -12.03 14.12 8.20
CA ARG A 25 -12.85 15.26 7.76
C ARG A 25 -13.41 15.11 6.35
N ARG A 26 -12.68 14.46 5.45
CA ARG A 26 -13.10 14.28 4.04
C ARG A 26 -13.89 12.99 3.82
N GLY A 27 -13.45 11.91 4.44
CA GLY A 27 -13.83 10.54 4.08
C GLY A 27 -13.29 10.12 2.70
N ILE A 28 -13.34 8.83 2.42
CA ILE A 28 -13.22 8.30 1.05
C ILE A 28 -14.41 7.34 0.85
N PRO A 29 -15.22 7.46 -0.21
CA PRO A 29 -16.35 6.57 -0.43
C PRO A 29 -15.93 5.10 -0.44
N GLY A 30 -16.57 4.26 0.37
CA GLY A 30 -16.23 2.84 0.51
C GLY A 30 -15.04 2.52 1.41
N ILE A 31 -14.42 3.49 2.09
CA ILE A 31 -13.29 3.24 3.00
C ILE A 31 -13.58 3.76 4.42
N ASP A 32 -13.41 2.91 5.44
CA ASP A 32 -13.36 3.27 6.86
C ASP A 32 -11.96 3.01 7.41
N VAL A 33 -11.45 3.94 8.24
CA VAL A 33 -10.08 3.91 8.77
C VAL A 33 -10.10 4.06 10.28
N ARG A 34 -9.40 3.17 10.99
CA ARG A 34 -9.26 3.14 12.45
C ARG A 34 -7.79 3.08 12.83
N VAL A 35 -7.31 4.07 13.57
CA VAL A 35 -5.96 4.08 14.15
C VAL A 35 -5.99 3.34 15.47
N MET A 36 -4.99 2.49 15.74
CA MET A 36 -4.86 1.81 17.04
C MET A 36 -4.54 2.82 18.16
N GLU A 37 -5.25 2.73 19.28
CA GLU A 37 -5.15 3.69 20.39
C GLU A 37 -3.77 3.68 21.08
N ASP A 38 -3.13 2.51 21.12
CA ASP A 38 -1.78 2.27 21.63
C ASP A 38 -0.68 2.46 20.56
N ASN A 39 -1.04 2.40 19.27
CA ASN A 39 -0.08 2.42 18.17
C ASN A 39 -0.53 3.28 16.97
N ILE A 40 -0.19 4.56 16.97
CA ILE A 40 -0.44 5.49 15.85
C ILE A 40 0.20 5.07 14.52
N TYR A 41 1.11 4.09 14.51
CA TYR A 41 1.74 3.56 13.30
C TYR A 41 0.97 2.38 12.68
N GLU A 42 -0.11 1.90 13.31
CA GLU A 42 -0.90 0.75 12.84
C GLU A 42 -2.36 1.16 12.62
N TRP A 43 -2.77 1.20 11.34
CA TRP A 43 -4.09 1.67 10.92
C TRP A 43 -4.87 0.53 10.28
N HIS A 44 -5.99 0.16 10.87
CA HIS A 44 -6.94 -0.80 10.32
C HIS A 44 -7.82 -0.11 9.28
N VAL A 45 -7.86 -0.67 8.07
CA VAL A 45 -8.60 -0.15 6.93
C VAL A 45 -9.64 -1.18 6.51
N THR A 46 -10.90 -0.78 6.51
CA THR A 46 -11.99 -1.54 5.89
C THR A 46 -12.31 -0.91 4.55
N MET A 47 -12.18 -1.67 3.47
CA MET A 47 -12.33 -1.18 2.11
C MET A 47 -13.40 -1.98 1.35
N SER A 48 -14.24 -1.27 0.61
CA SER A 48 -15.26 -1.81 -0.29
C SER A 48 -15.20 -1.07 -1.63
N PRO A 49 -15.58 -1.72 -2.75
CA PRO A 49 -15.73 -1.05 -4.03
C PRO A 49 -16.91 -0.07 -4.03
N ILE A 50 -16.79 0.98 -4.84
CA ILE A 50 -17.85 1.99 -5.05
C ILE A 50 -18.83 1.52 -6.15
N SER A 51 -18.32 0.76 -7.12
CA SER A 51 -19.01 0.23 -8.30
C SER A 51 -18.26 -1.01 -8.84
N GLY A 52 -18.62 -1.51 -10.02
CA GLY A 52 -17.95 -2.66 -10.64
C GLY A 52 -18.41 -4.02 -10.09
N HIS A 53 -17.86 -5.10 -10.63
CA HIS A 53 -18.36 -6.46 -10.36
C HIS A 53 -18.14 -6.95 -8.92
N PHE A 54 -17.22 -6.35 -8.17
CA PHE A 54 -16.98 -6.68 -6.76
C PHE A 54 -18.00 -6.06 -5.78
N SER A 55 -19.03 -5.36 -6.27
CA SER A 55 -20.04 -4.67 -5.45
C SER A 55 -20.56 -5.51 -4.27
N GLY A 56 -20.55 -4.91 -3.07
CA GLY A 56 -20.92 -5.57 -1.81
C GLY A 56 -19.77 -6.32 -1.11
N LEU A 57 -18.63 -6.55 -1.76
CA LEU A 57 -17.43 -7.09 -1.11
C LEU A 57 -16.89 -6.10 -0.06
N ARG A 58 -16.28 -6.65 0.99
CA ARG A 58 -15.58 -5.89 2.02
C ARG A 58 -14.30 -6.63 2.41
N ILE A 59 -13.17 -5.95 2.27
CA ILE A 59 -11.85 -6.45 2.68
C ILE A 59 -11.34 -5.64 3.87
N HIS A 60 -10.63 -6.31 4.78
CA HIS A 60 -9.85 -5.71 5.84
C HIS A 60 -8.35 -5.84 5.51
N MET A 61 -7.65 -4.73 5.68
CA MET A 61 -6.20 -4.66 5.60
C MET A 61 -5.65 -3.81 6.75
N VAL A 62 -4.39 -4.03 7.12
CA VAL A 62 -3.66 -3.19 8.07
C VAL A 62 -2.57 -2.43 7.32
N LEU A 63 -2.60 -1.11 7.46
CA LEU A 63 -1.57 -0.21 6.96
C LEU A 63 -0.56 0.06 8.08
N LEU A 64 0.68 -0.41 7.90
CA LEU A 64 1.77 -0.24 8.87
C LEU A 64 2.68 0.89 8.39
N LEU A 65 2.64 2.03 9.07
CA LEU A 65 3.40 3.22 8.73
C LEU A 65 4.77 3.18 9.43
N PRO A 66 5.90 3.40 8.74
CA PRO A 66 7.23 3.29 9.34
C PRO A 66 7.55 4.45 10.31
N GLU A 67 8.48 4.22 11.24
CA GLU A 67 8.93 5.27 12.18
C GLU A 67 9.57 6.49 11.50
N ASP A 68 9.99 6.37 10.23
CA ASP A 68 10.49 7.47 9.40
C ASP A 68 9.53 7.88 8.26
N TYR A 69 8.23 7.58 8.37
CA TYR A 69 7.20 8.10 7.46
C TYR A 69 7.23 9.64 7.40
N PRO A 70 7.16 10.29 6.23
CA PRO A 70 6.88 9.74 4.90
C PRO A 70 8.14 9.39 4.08
N ARG A 71 9.34 9.36 4.67
CA ARG A 71 10.59 9.03 3.92
C ARG A 71 10.54 7.63 3.33
N LYS A 72 9.87 6.69 4.04
CA LYS A 72 9.55 5.34 3.57
C LYS A 72 8.03 5.15 3.38
N PRO A 73 7.62 4.26 2.46
CA PRO A 73 6.23 3.87 2.26
C PRO A 73 5.67 3.13 3.47
N PRO A 74 4.33 3.17 3.67
CA PRO A 74 3.67 2.21 4.54
C PRO A 74 3.68 0.81 3.92
N LYS A 75 3.65 -0.24 4.75
CA LYS A 75 3.33 -1.60 4.30
C LYS A 75 1.81 -1.82 4.35
N VAL A 76 1.30 -2.69 3.47
CA VAL A 76 -0.09 -3.15 3.51
C VAL A 76 -0.12 -4.65 3.79
N GLU A 77 -0.86 -5.06 4.81
CA GLU A 77 -1.13 -6.45 5.12
C GLU A 77 -2.62 -6.76 4.90
N LEU A 78 -2.94 -7.53 3.86
CA LEU A 78 -4.31 -7.93 3.57
C LEU A 78 -4.70 -9.19 4.37
N TYR A 79 -5.82 -9.13 5.08
CA TYR A 79 -6.31 -10.22 5.94
C TYR A 79 -7.35 -11.12 5.25
N ASN A 80 -8.09 -10.59 4.27
CA ASN A 80 -9.00 -11.36 3.43
C ASN A 80 -8.25 -12.01 2.25
N PHE A 81 -8.73 -13.16 1.77
CA PHE A 81 -8.37 -13.61 0.43
C PHE A 81 -9.13 -12.76 -0.60
N LEU A 82 -8.40 -12.29 -1.61
CA LEU A 82 -8.94 -11.60 -2.78
C LEU A 82 -8.35 -12.25 -4.03
N PRO A 83 -9.13 -13.01 -4.84
CA PRO A 83 -8.65 -13.54 -6.11
C PRO A 83 -8.55 -12.38 -7.12
N HIS A 84 -7.34 -11.88 -7.33
CA HIS A 84 -7.08 -10.70 -8.14
C HIS A 84 -5.66 -10.76 -8.73
N ALA A 85 -5.42 -10.15 -9.90
CA ALA A 85 -4.14 -10.24 -10.60
C ALA A 85 -2.95 -9.68 -9.78
N ASN A 86 -3.19 -8.65 -8.96
CA ASN A 86 -2.17 -8.06 -8.07
C ASN A 86 -2.17 -8.71 -6.65
N VAL A 87 -3.02 -9.74 -6.47
CA VAL A 87 -3.38 -10.61 -5.31
C VAL A 87 -2.43 -11.74 -4.89
N PHE A 88 -1.15 -11.52 -4.58
CA PHE A 88 -0.21 -12.66 -4.41
C PHE A 88 -0.23 -13.30 -3.01
N ARG A 89 -0.56 -14.60 -2.93
CA ARG A 89 -0.37 -15.43 -1.73
C ARG A 89 1.10 -15.82 -1.56
N ASP A 90 1.65 -15.52 -0.39
CA ASP A 90 2.90 -16.12 0.16
C ASP A 90 4.10 -16.18 -0.81
N PHE A 91 4.26 -15.11 -1.61
CA PHE A 91 5.23 -15.00 -2.71
C PHE A 91 6.66 -15.40 -2.30
N LEU A 92 7.08 -14.97 -1.12
CA LEU A 92 8.43 -15.15 -0.56
C LEU A 92 8.80 -16.60 -0.23
N GLN A 93 7.85 -17.55 -0.22
CA GLN A 93 8.17 -18.98 -0.08
C GLN A 93 8.53 -19.65 -1.42
N ASN A 94 8.22 -19.02 -2.56
CA ASN A 94 8.39 -19.62 -3.90
C ASN A 94 9.32 -18.85 -4.87
N THR A 95 9.77 -17.62 -4.56
CA THR A 95 10.81 -16.98 -5.39
C THR A 95 12.19 -17.59 -5.16
N SER A 96 12.92 -17.77 -6.27
CA SER A 96 14.38 -17.86 -6.27
C SER A 96 15.00 -16.73 -5.47
N LEU A 97 16.05 -17.05 -4.69
CA LEU A 97 16.85 -16.09 -3.91
C LEU A 97 17.35 -14.89 -4.74
N ALA A 98 17.47 -15.06 -6.06
CA ALA A 98 17.84 -14.00 -7.00
C ALA A 98 16.94 -12.75 -6.90
N TRP A 99 15.63 -12.92 -6.65
CA TRP A 99 14.67 -11.80 -6.65
C TRP A 99 14.13 -11.40 -5.27
N ALA A 100 14.50 -12.11 -4.20
CA ALA A 100 14.07 -11.80 -2.83
C ALA A 100 14.39 -10.36 -2.38
N HIS A 101 15.43 -9.74 -2.94
CA HIS A 101 15.87 -8.39 -2.58
C HIS A 101 14.88 -7.28 -3.00
N TYR A 102 14.09 -7.46 -4.08
CA TYR A 102 13.03 -6.51 -4.45
C TYR A 102 11.93 -6.41 -3.38
N TRP A 103 11.64 -7.52 -2.69
CA TRP A 103 10.46 -7.66 -1.84
C TRP A 103 10.77 -7.62 -0.33
N GLN A 104 12.00 -7.26 0.06
CA GLN A 104 12.40 -7.10 1.48
C GLN A 104 11.58 -6.02 2.21
N GLY A 105 11.07 -5.03 1.48
CA GLY A 105 10.08 -4.07 2.00
C GLY A 105 8.68 -4.68 2.14
N SER A 106 8.23 -5.46 1.15
CA SER A 106 6.82 -5.80 0.95
C SER A 106 6.34 -7.06 1.67
N SER A 107 7.21 -7.80 2.37
CA SER A 107 6.79 -8.92 3.23
C SER A 107 5.77 -8.45 4.29
N PRO A 108 4.63 -9.15 4.45
CA PRO A 108 3.77 -9.00 5.61
C PRO A 108 4.53 -9.47 6.86
N SER A 109 4.16 -8.95 8.02
CA SER A 109 4.60 -9.42 9.33
C SER A 109 3.59 -10.36 10.00
N ARG A 110 2.30 -10.27 9.62
CA ARG A 110 1.18 -11.08 10.15
C ARG A 110 0.25 -11.62 9.05
N GLY A 111 0.06 -10.87 7.96
CA GLY A 111 -0.76 -11.23 6.81
C GLY A 111 -0.18 -12.37 5.95
N LYS A 112 -0.98 -12.89 5.00
CA LYS A 112 -0.61 -13.99 4.08
C LYS A 112 -0.57 -13.60 2.60
N TYR A 113 -0.86 -12.34 2.31
CA TYR A 113 -1.04 -11.82 0.96
C TYR A 113 -0.24 -10.52 0.79
N VAL A 114 0.44 -10.42 -0.35
CA VAL A 114 1.23 -9.26 -0.78
C VAL A 114 0.54 -8.61 -1.96
N LEU A 115 0.49 -7.28 -1.97
CA LEU A 115 0.03 -6.51 -3.12
C LEU A 115 1.21 -6.27 -4.07
N CYS A 116 1.09 -6.68 -5.32
CA CYS A 116 2.03 -6.25 -6.35
C CYS A 116 1.68 -4.82 -6.78
N THR A 117 2.42 -3.84 -6.27
CA THR A 117 2.33 -2.44 -6.69
C THR A 117 3.59 -1.70 -6.25
N ASP A 118 4.15 -0.93 -7.16
CA ASP A 118 5.36 -0.14 -6.89
C ASP A 118 5.08 1.11 -6.05
N LEU A 119 3.82 1.54 -5.93
CA LEU A 119 3.39 2.61 -5.03
C LEU A 119 3.94 2.44 -3.60
N LEU A 120 4.13 1.19 -3.16
CA LEU A 120 4.64 0.84 -1.83
C LEU A 120 6.13 0.48 -1.81
N GLU A 121 6.86 0.69 -2.92
CA GLU A 121 8.28 0.36 -3.07
C GLU A 121 9.18 1.60 -3.03
N LEU A 122 10.26 1.53 -2.24
CA LEU A 122 11.39 2.45 -2.39
C LEU A 122 12.33 1.94 -3.49
N LYS A 123 12.06 2.36 -4.73
CA LYS A 123 13.02 2.21 -5.83
C LYS A 123 14.25 3.09 -5.54
N PRO A 124 15.48 2.56 -5.68
CA PRO A 124 16.68 3.38 -5.51
C PRO A 124 16.76 4.45 -6.61
N PRO A 125 17.52 5.56 -6.42
CA PRO A 125 17.73 6.53 -7.48
C PRO A 125 18.25 5.85 -8.76
N PRO A 126 17.71 6.19 -9.95
CA PRO A 126 18.05 5.51 -11.19
C PRO A 126 19.52 5.74 -11.53
N LEU A 127 20.22 4.66 -11.89
CA LEU A 127 21.65 4.72 -12.25
C LEU A 127 21.87 5.38 -13.62
N ASP A 128 20.92 5.24 -14.53
CA ASP A 128 20.85 6.00 -15.78
C ASP A 128 19.82 7.14 -15.61
N PRO A 129 20.19 8.43 -15.81
CA PRO A 129 19.22 9.53 -15.77
C PRO A 129 18.08 9.39 -16.79
N ASN A 130 18.22 8.54 -17.80
CA ASN A 130 17.23 8.24 -18.83
C ASN A 130 16.35 7.00 -18.56
N ASP A 131 16.51 6.28 -17.42
CA ASP A 131 15.60 5.17 -17.09
C ASP A 131 14.16 5.69 -17.04
N SER A 132 13.27 5.15 -17.88
CA SER A 132 11.87 5.59 -17.96
C SER A 132 11.14 5.44 -16.62
N ARG A 133 11.63 4.54 -15.77
CA ARG A 133 11.09 4.20 -14.45
C ARG A 133 11.57 5.15 -13.34
N ARG A 134 12.35 6.18 -13.67
CA ARG A 134 12.84 7.23 -12.74
C ARG A 134 11.76 8.00 -11.96
N HIS A 135 10.49 7.84 -12.33
CA HIS A 135 9.33 8.49 -11.72
C HIS A 135 8.32 7.49 -11.12
N GLU A 136 8.67 6.20 -11.12
CA GLU A 136 7.92 5.13 -10.47
C GLU A 136 8.27 5.04 -8.97
N GLY A 137 7.43 4.34 -8.20
CA GLY A 137 7.70 4.07 -6.79
C GLY A 137 7.05 5.02 -5.77
N TRP A 138 7.43 4.82 -4.51
CA TRP A 138 7.01 5.67 -3.38
C TRP A 138 7.57 7.09 -3.46
N SER A 139 6.68 8.09 -3.32
CA SER A 139 7.05 9.48 -3.07
C SER A 139 6.64 9.91 -1.65
N PRO A 140 7.54 10.54 -0.87
CA PRO A 140 7.19 11.17 0.42
C PRO A 140 6.11 12.27 0.35
N SER A 141 5.75 12.72 -0.86
CA SER A 141 4.63 13.65 -1.08
C SER A 141 3.25 13.00 -0.99
N TYR A 142 3.13 11.67 -1.07
CA TYR A 142 1.83 11.00 -0.95
C TYR A 142 1.26 11.13 0.47
N SER A 143 -0.03 11.46 0.55
CA SER A 143 -0.83 11.33 1.77
C SER A 143 -1.36 9.91 1.93
N VAL A 144 -1.72 9.52 3.16
CA VAL A 144 -2.41 8.24 3.36
C VAL A 144 -3.73 8.18 2.56
N GLU A 145 -4.43 9.30 2.44
CA GLU A 145 -5.60 9.48 1.55
C GLU A 145 -5.28 9.08 0.09
N ALA A 146 -4.18 9.60 -0.48
CA ALA A 146 -3.77 9.27 -1.84
C ALA A 146 -3.35 7.80 -2.00
N VAL A 147 -2.75 7.18 -0.98
CA VAL A 147 -2.44 5.74 -0.99
C VAL A 147 -3.72 4.90 -0.97
N LEU A 148 -4.68 5.23 -0.10
CA LEU A 148 -5.93 4.48 0.04
C LEU A 148 -6.81 4.56 -1.22
N VAL A 149 -6.87 5.72 -1.88
CA VAL A 149 -7.57 5.85 -3.18
C VAL A 149 -6.89 4.99 -4.25
N GLN A 150 -5.57 5.04 -4.38
CA GLN A 150 -4.85 4.23 -5.38
C GLN A 150 -5.00 2.72 -5.13
N LEU A 151 -4.98 2.28 -3.87
CA LEU A 151 -5.25 0.89 -3.50
C LEU A 151 -6.70 0.48 -3.80
N GLN A 152 -7.68 1.38 -3.61
CA GLN A 152 -9.08 1.11 -3.95
C GLN A 152 -9.27 0.93 -5.47
N CYS A 153 -8.60 1.74 -6.29
CA CYS A 153 -8.56 1.53 -7.74
C CYS A 153 -7.86 0.20 -8.09
N LEU A 154 -6.65 -0.02 -7.56
CA LEU A 154 -5.81 -1.19 -7.85
C LEU A 154 -6.49 -2.54 -7.58
N LEU A 155 -7.40 -2.60 -6.59
CA LEU A 155 -8.04 -3.83 -6.14
C LEU A 155 -9.47 -4.04 -6.66
N PHE A 156 -10.10 -3.00 -7.22
CA PHE A 156 -11.50 -3.02 -7.64
C PHE A 156 -11.77 -2.45 -9.03
N ASP A 157 -10.74 -2.26 -9.86
CA ASP A 157 -10.96 -2.07 -11.30
C ASP A 157 -11.60 -3.34 -11.91
N ASP A 158 -12.47 -3.14 -12.90
CA ASP A 158 -13.06 -4.23 -13.67
C ASP A 158 -12.04 -4.84 -14.66
N TYR A 159 -10.92 -4.16 -14.92
CA TYR A 159 -9.85 -4.59 -15.81
C TYR A 159 -8.44 -4.34 -15.24
N VAL A 160 -7.52 -5.27 -15.50
CA VAL A 160 -6.08 -5.10 -15.25
C VAL A 160 -5.33 -5.13 -16.57
N HIS A 161 -4.37 -4.22 -16.73
CA HIS A 161 -3.43 -4.23 -17.85
C HIS A 161 -2.40 -5.36 -17.68
N SER A 162 -2.24 -6.20 -18.70
CA SER A 162 -1.12 -7.15 -18.77
C SER A 162 0.14 -6.52 -19.36
N ASP A 163 1.29 -7.16 -19.14
CA ASP A 163 2.58 -6.80 -19.76
C ASP A 163 2.55 -6.81 -21.31
N LEU A 164 1.53 -7.45 -21.90
CA LEU A 164 1.27 -7.48 -23.34
C LEU A 164 0.34 -6.36 -23.82
N GLY A 165 0.00 -5.39 -22.95
CA GLY A 165 -0.90 -4.28 -23.25
C GLY A 165 -2.37 -4.65 -23.37
N GLN A 166 -2.77 -5.84 -22.89
CA GLN A 166 -4.15 -6.33 -22.98
C GLN A 166 -4.94 -5.99 -21.72
N HIS A 167 -6.20 -5.57 -21.86
CA HIS A 167 -7.13 -5.45 -20.74
C HIS A 167 -7.70 -6.83 -20.39
N ILE A 168 -7.22 -7.42 -19.30
CA ILE A 168 -7.73 -8.68 -18.75
C ILE A 168 -8.83 -8.33 -17.74
N ASN A 169 -10.04 -8.87 -17.89
CA ASN A 169 -11.09 -8.69 -16.90
C ASN A 169 -10.73 -9.44 -15.60
N THR A 170 -10.90 -8.77 -14.46
CA THR A 170 -10.43 -9.26 -13.15
C THR A 170 -11.09 -10.55 -12.66
N LEU A 171 -12.22 -10.97 -13.25
CA LEU A 171 -12.90 -12.23 -12.93
C LEU A 171 -12.57 -13.41 -13.88
N LEU A 172 -11.93 -13.17 -15.03
CA LEU A 172 -11.65 -14.21 -16.03
C LEU A 172 -10.27 -14.88 -15.85
N GLY A 173 -9.57 -14.59 -14.74
CA GLY A 173 -8.26 -15.16 -14.38
C GLY A 173 -8.31 -16.23 -13.28
N CYS A 174 -9.46 -16.91 -13.09
CA CYS A 174 -9.68 -17.96 -12.09
C CYS A 174 -9.89 -19.33 -12.74
#